data_AF-A0A0R1IYQ4-F1
#
_entry.id   AF-A0A0R1IYQ4-F1
#
_cell.length_a   1.000
_cell.length_b   1.000
_cell.length_c   1.000
_cell.angle_alpha   90.00
_cell.angle_beta   90.00
_cell.angle_gamma   90.00
#
_symmetry.space_group_name_H-M   'P 1'
#
loop_
_entity.id
_entity.type
_entity.pdbx_description
1 polymer ?
#
loop_
_entity_poly.entity_id
_entity_poly.type
_entity_poly.pdbx_seq_one_letter_code
_entity_poly.pdbx_strand_id
1 'polypeptide(L)'
;MDLSISPFRILVHRRSFMKTIQTGTKYIDFLKTNDDNFSEIFNRISEVYKLLQSLYMTDRSYTLGFKKLFGSKDDVELYCITYDDYQLLNEVLNNTVDMLNEAGIVNLVIHDEFKHIYLEIPKQLELNETYIEIFNKDWQAVDDFINELDTSLFIYKEEK
;
A
#
# COMPACT_ATOMS: atom_id res chain seq x y z
N MET A 1 -6.92 -6.06 -44.42
CA MET A 1 -6.25 -4.99 -43.63
C MET A 1 -6.11 -5.57 -42.25
N ASP A 2 -4.92 -6.06 -41.96
CA ASP A 2 -4.60 -6.84 -40.77
C ASP A 2 -4.37 -5.87 -39.62
N LEU A 3 -5.31 -5.78 -38.68
CA LEU A 3 -5.13 -5.02 -37.44
C LEU A 3 -4.40 -5.93 -36.45
N SER A 4 -3.12 -6.17 -36.72
CA SER A 4 -2.21 -6.67 -35.69
C SER A 4 -2.04 -5.56 -34.65
N ILE A 5 -2.92 -5.55 -33.64
CA ILE A 5 -2.67 -4.83 -32.40
C ILE A 5 -1.38 -5.43 -31.85
N SER A 6 -0.29 -4.68 -31.92
CA SER A 6 0.97 -5.02 -31.28
C SER A 6 0.66 -5.36 -29.81
N PRO A 7 1.05 -6.52 -29.28
CA PRO A 7 0.87 -6.80 -27.88
C PRO A 7 1.79 -5.82 -27.15
N PHE A 8 1.21 -4.77 -26.58
CA PHE A 8 1.91 -3.87 -25.67
C PHE A 8 2.51 -4.73 -24.57
N ARG A 9 3.81 -5.04 -24.70
CA ARG A 9 4.62 -5.42 -23.55
C ARG A 9 4.70 -4.17 -22.70
N ILE A 10 3.75 -3.99 -21.79
CA ILE A 10 3.93 -3.07 -20.67
C ILE A 10 5.11 -3.65 -19.90
N LEU A 11 6.29 -3.06 -20.09
CA LEU A 11 7.47 -3.42 -19.32
C LEU A 11 7.30 -2.76 -17.95
N VAL A 12 6.52 -3.41 -17.07
CA VAL A 12 6.32 -2.94 -15.69
C VAL A 12 7.64 -3.03 -14.98
N HIS A 13 8.31 -1.89 -14.79
CA HIS A 13 9.43 -1.82 -13.87
C HIS A 13 8.83 -1.82 -12.46
N ARG A 14 8.92 -2.96 -11.77
CA ARG A 14 8.59 -3.04 -10.34
C ARG A 14 9.48 -2.06 -9.61
N ARG A 15 8.87 -1.02 -9.05
CA ARG A 15 9.55 -0.03 -8.23
C ARG A 15 9.27 -0.37 -6.78
N SER A 16 10.31 -0.36 -5.96
CA SER A 16 10.11 -0.40 -4.52
C SER A 16 9.88 1.01 -4.00
N PHE A 17 8.79 1.20 -3.27
CA PHE A 17 8.42 2.46 -2.63
C PHE A 17 8.64 2.37 -1.13
N MET A 18 8.29 1.22 -0.55
CA MET A 18 8.44 0.97 0.88
C MET A 18 9.89 0.61 1.21
N LYS A 19 10.39 1.22 2.29
CA LYS A 19 11.73 0.94 2.82
C LYS A 19 11.71 -0.37 3.60
N THR A 20 12.72 -1.20 3.36
CA THR A 20 12.96 -2.42 4.15
C THR A 20 13.84 -2.13 5.35
N ILE A 21 13.62 -2.89 6.41
CA ILE A 21 14.30 -2.79 7.70
C ILE A 21 15.31 -3.94 7.77
N GLN A 22 16.57 -3.64 8.08
CA GLN A 22 17.62 -4.66 8.18
C GLN A 22 17.77 -5.18 9.61
N THR A 23 18.16 -6.44 9.77
CA THR A 23 18.55 -6.98 11.08
C THR A 23 19.66 -6.14 11.71
N GLY A 24 19.50 -5.75 12.98
CA GLY A 24 20.42 -4.84 13.68
C GLY A 24 20.12 -3.35 13.48
N THR A 25 19.04 -3.00 12.77
CA THR A 25 18.54 -1.62 12.72
C THR A 25 18.27 -1.12 14.14
N LYS A 26 18.73 0.09 14.46
CA LYS A 26 18.46 0.71 15.75
C LYS A 26 16.97 0.97 15.88
N TYR A 27 16.44 0.78 17.08
CA TYR A 27 15.02 0.98 17.36
C TYR A 27 14.47 2.34 16.86
N ILE A 28 15.21 3.42 17.07
CA ILE A 28 14.81 4.76 16.59
C ILE A 28 14.70 4.84 15.06
N ASP A 29 15.55 4.13 14.34
CA ASP A 29 15.56 4.13 12.88
C ASP A 29 14.46 3.19 12.35
N PHE A 30 14.15 2.11 13.07
CA PHE A 30 12.97 1.27 12.83
C PHE A 30 11.67 2.10 12.87
N LEU A 31 11.48 2.91 13.92
CA LEU A 31 10.26 3.74 14.06
C LEU A 31 10.15 4.76 12.92
N LYS A 32 11.25 5.46 12.62
CA LYS A 32 11.27 6.46 11.53
C LYS A 32 11.04 5.85 10.16
N THR A 33 11.58 4.66 9.91
CA THR A 33 11.40 3.96 8.63
C THR A 33 9.93 3.61 8.42
N ASN A 34 9.24 3.18 9.47
CA ASN A 34 7.81 2.91 9.40
C ASN A 34 6.98 4.19 9.23
N ASP A 35 7.29 5.27 9.95
CA ASP A 35 6.65 6.57 9.74
C ASP A 35 6.78 7.08 8.29
N ASP A 36 7.95 6.88 7.69
CA ASP A 36 8.21 7.22 6.29
C ASP A 36 7.36 6.34 5.35
N ASN A 37 7.27 5.03 5.60
CA ASN A 37 6.45 4.12 4.80
C ASN A 37 4.96 4.48 4.90
N PHE A 38 4.44 4.75 6.10
CA PHE A 38 3.07 5.22 6.30
C PHE A 38 2.79 6.54 5.57
N SER A 39 3.77 7.45 5.55
CA SER A 39 3.66 8.71 4.81
C SER A 39 3.64 8.49 3.30
N GLU A 40 4.46 7.59 2.77
CA GLU A 40 4.48 7.26 1.33
C GLU A 40 3.16 6.63 0.90
N ILE A 41 2.66 5.62 1.63
CA ILE A 41 1.39 4.97 1.27
C ILE A 41 0.20 5.93 1.39
N PHE A 42 0.19 6.82 2.40
CA PHE A 42 -0.81 7.87 2.53
C PHE A 42 -0.90 8.71 1.24
N ASN A 43 0.25 9.18 0.75
CA ASN A 43 0.30 10.03 -0.45
C ASN A 43 -0.18 9.26 -1.68
N ARG A 44 0.33 8.04 -1.88
CA ARG A 44 -0.01 7.18 -3.03
C ARG A 44 -1.49 6.86 -3.10
N ILE A 45 -2.04 6.35 -2.00
CA ILE A 45 -3.44 5.98 -1.95
C ILE A 45 -4.32 7.22 -2.10
N SER A 46 -3.96 8.35 -1.49
CA SER A 46 -4.68 9.61 -1.71
C SER A 46 -4.74 10.05 -3.18
N GLU A 47 -3.65 9.85 -3.94
CA GLU A 47 -3.63 10.10 -5.39
C GLU A 47 -4.53 9.13 -6.15
N VAL A 48 -4.48 7.84 -5.82
CA VAL A 48 -5.34 6.80 -6.43
C VAL A 48 -6.82 7.08 -6.16
N TYR A 49 -7.20 7.38 -4.92
CA TYR A 49 -8.59 7.73 -4.59
C TYR A 49 -9.07 8.95 -5.38
N LYS A 50 -8.26 10.01 -5.48
CA LYS A 50 -8.61 11.18 -6.29
C LYS A 50 -8.81 10.81 -7.76
N LEU A 51 -7.95 9.96 -8.31
CA LEU A 51 -8.09 9.48 -9.68
C LEU A 51 -9.39 8.68 -9.85
N LEU A 52 -9.64 7.70 -8.99
CA LEU A 52 -10.84 6.85 -9.04
C LEU A 52 -12.12 7.66 -8.85
N GLN A 53 -12.15 8.61 -7.91
CA GLN A 53 -13.26 9.55 -7.74
C GLN A 53 -13.50 10.37 -9.02
N SER A 54 -12.44 10.82 -9.68
CA SER A 54 -12.55 11.60 -10.92
C SER A 54 -13.05 10.78 -12.11
N LEU A 55 -12.72 9.49 -12.17
CA LEU A 55 -13.06 8.59 -13.27
C LEU A 55 -14.44 7.95 -13.11
N TYR A 56 -14.80 7.57 -11.87
CA TYR A 56 -15.95 6.72 -11.58
C TYR A 56 -17.05 7.41 -10.75
N MET A 57 -16.91 8.71 -10.44
CA MET A 57 -17.91 9.54 -9.75
C MET A 57 -18.40 8.95 -8.40
N THR A 58 -17.51 8.29 -7.67
CA THR A 58 -17.82 7.75 -6.33
C THR A 58 -17.66 8.81 -5.25
N ASP A 59 -18.60 8.82 -4.31
CA ASP A 59 -18.69 9.66 -3.12
C ASP A 59 -18.01 9.03 -1.88
N ARG A 60 -17.33 7.89 -2.05
CA ARG A 60 -16.48 7.30 -1.02
C ARG A 60 -15.29 8.22 -0.73
N SER A 61 -15.37 8.95 0.38
CA SER A 61 -14.26 9.70 0.95
C SER A 61 -13.69 8.95 2.16
N TYR A 62 -12.37 8.80 2.21
CA TYR A 62 -11.71 8.25 3.38
C TYR A 62 -10.78 9.29 3.99
N THR A 63 -10.86 9.46 5.32
CA THR A 63 -9.90 10.30 6.05
C THR A 63 -8.77 9.41 6.53
N LEU A 64 -7.71 9.34 5.73
CA LEU A 64 -6.48 8.68 6.15
C LEU A 64 -5.75 9.55 7.20
N GLY A 65 -5.29 8.94 8.28
CA GLY A 65 -4.58 9.64 9.35
C GLY A 65 -3.75 8.69 10.18
N PHE A 66 -2.60 8.26 9.64
CA PHE A 66 -1.62 7.48 10.38
C PHE A 66 -0.94 8.35 11.45
N LYS A 67 -0.77 7.80 12.64
CA LYS A 67 -0.06 8.47 13.72
C LYS A 67 1.43 8.16 13.62
N LYS A 68 2.26 9.04 14.17
CA LYS A 68 3.71 8.80 14.19
C LYS A 68 4.06 7.83 15.30
N LEU A 69 4.82 6.79 14.94
CA LEU A 69 5.49 5.88 15.85
C LEU A 69 6.69 6.58 16.51
N PHE A 70 7.43 7.39 15.75
CA PHE A 70 8.50 8.18 16.31
C PHE A 70 7.93 9.29 17.20
N GLY A 71 8.31 9.26 18.48
CA GLY A 71 7.84 10.21 19.48
C GLY A 71 6.76 9.68 20.42
N SER A 72 6.37 8.40 20.28
CA SER A 72 5.59 7.68 21.30
C SER A 72 6.27 7.77 22.67
N LYS A 73 5.48 8.00 23.71
CA LYS A 73 5.96 8.25 25.07
C LYS A 73 6.33 6.97 25.81
N ASP A 74 5.66 5.87 25.48
CA ASP A 74 5.87 4.56 26.07
C ASP A 74 5.48 3.43 25.09
N ASP A 75 5.79 2.20 25.49
CA ASP A 75 5.54 0.99 24.68
C ASP A 75 4.06 0.69 24.50
N VAL A 76 3.19 1.15 25.42
CA VAL A 76 1.73 0.96 25.32
C VAL A 76 1.16 1.87 24.24
N GLU A 77 1.52 3.16 24.25
CA GLU A 77 1.14 4.11 23.21
C GLU A 77 1.65 3.63 21.85
N LEU A 78 2.91 3.19 21.78
CA LEU A 78 3.46 2.67 20.53
C LEU A 78 2.72 1.42 20.04
N TYR A 79 2.32 0.51 20.93
CA TYR A 79 1.58 -0.70 20.57
C TYR A 79 0.22 -0.34 19.99
N CYS A 80 -0.51 0.53 20.68
CA CYS A 80 -1.81 0.99 20.23
C CYS A 80 -1.70 1.69 18.88
N ILE A 81 -0.73 2.59 18.69
CA ILE A 81 -0.53 3.26 17.39
C ILE A 81 -0.23 2.23 16.30
N THR A 82 0.73 1.34 16.53
CA THR A 82 1.11 0.31 15.54
C THR A 82 -0.10 -0.53 15.15
N TYR A 83 -0.86 -1.01 16.13
CA TYR A 83 -2.04 -1.83 15.92
C TYR A 83 -3.12 -1.08 15.12
N ASP A 84 -3.49 0.12 15.58
CA ASP A 84 -4.51 0.96 14.96
C ASP A 84 -4.13 1.31 13.51
N ASP A 85 -2.88 1.72 13.27
CA ASP A 85 -2.42 2.16 11.96
C ASP A 85 -2.31 0.99 10.96
N TYR A 86 -1.92 -0.22 11.41
CA TYR A 86 -1.95 -1.41 10.54
C TYR A 86 -3.38 -1.88 10.25
N GLN A 87 -4.31 -1.79 11.21
CA GLN A 87 -5.72 -2.05 10.95
C GLN A 87 -6.29 -1.09 9.92
N LEU A 88 -6.02 0.21 10.12
CA LEU A 88 -6.38 1.28 9.23
C LEU A 88 -5.82 1.07 7.82
N LEU A 89 -4.55 0.70 7.73
CA LEU A 89 -3.90 0.41 6.45
C LEU A 89 -4.59 -0.76 5.74
N ASN A 90 -4.86 -1.86 6.45
CA ASN A 90 -5.54 -3.02 5.88
C ASN A 90 -6.96 -2.68 5.38
N GLU A 91 -7.71 -1.86 6.13
CA GLU A 91 -9.03 -1.38 5.73
C GLU A 91 -8.94 -0.53 4.45
N VAL A 92 -8.03 0.43 4.41
CA VAL A 92 -7.91 1.35 3.28
C VAL A 92 -7.50 0.62 2.00
N LEU A 93 -6.54 -0.30 2.07
CA LEU A 93 -6.11 -1.05 0.89
C LEU A 93 -7.26 -1.91 0.35
N ASN A 94 -8.00 -2.61 1.22
CA ASN A 94 -9.09 -3.46 0.79
C ASN A 94 -10.31 -2.66 0.30
N ASN A 95 -10.60 -1.50 0.89
CA ASN A 95 -11.58 -0.57 0.35
C ASN A 95 -11.19 -0.08 -1.05
N THR A 96 -9.89 0.13 -1.29
CA THR A 96 -9.36 0.49 -2.62
C THR A 96 -9.58 -0.66 -3.61
N VAL A 97 -9.28 -1.90 -3.22
CA VAL A 97 -9.54 -3.11 -4.01
C VAL A 97 -11.02 -3.21 -4.39
N ASP A 98 -11.93 -3.03 -3.42
CA ASP A 98 -13.36 -3.09 -3.68
C ASP A 98 -13.80 -2.03 -4.70
N MET A 99 -13.31 -0.80 -4.56
CA MET A 99 -13.61 0.27 -5.50
C MET A 99 -13.11 -0.03 -6.93
N LEU A 100 -11.94 -0.64 -7.07
CA LEU A 100 -11.40 -1.02 -8.37
C LEU A 100 -12.23 -2.13 -9.02
N ASN A 101 -12.58 -3.15 -8.25
CA ASN A 101 -13.37 -4.28 -8.72
C ASN A 101 -14.80 -3.83 -9.09
N GLU A 102 -15.44 -2.98 -8.27
CA GLU A 102 -16.75 -2.38 -8.57
C GLU A 102 -16.71 -1.49 -9.82
N ALA A 103 -15.60 -0.77 -10.05
CA ALA A 103 -15.37 0.02 -11.25
C ALA A 103 -15.01 -0.83 -12.49
N GLY A 104 -14.87 -2.15 -12.35
CA GLY A 104 -14.48 -3.06 -13.43
C GLY A 104 -13.03 -2.91 -13.89
N ILE A 105 -12.15 -2.35 -13.04
CA ILE A 105 -10.72 -2.23 -13.35
C ILE A 105 -10.06 -3.60 -13.15
N VAL A 106 -9.52 -4.15 -14.22
CA VAL A 106 -8.79 -5.42 -14.20
C VAL A 106 -7.34 -5.20 -13.73
N ASN A 107 -6.84 -6.09 -12.89
CA ASN A 107 -5.43 -6.16 -12.54
C ASN A 107 -4.64 -6.67 -13.75
N LEU A 108 -3.85 -5.80 -14.38
CA LEU A 108 -3.15 -6.11 -15.63
C LEU A 108 -1.87 -6.93 -15.40
N VAL A 109 -1.40 -7.06 -14.16
CA VAL A 109 -0.22 -7.88 -13.83
C VAL A 109 -0.60 -9.36 -13.78
N ILE A 110 -1.71 -9.68 -13.12
CA ILE A 110 -2.18 -11.07 -12.96
C ILE A 110 -3.32 -11.44 -13.91
N HIS A 111 -3.84 -10.47 -14.68
CA HIS A 111 -4.96 -10.62 -15.60
C HIS A 111 -6.25 -11.15 -14.94
N ASP A 112 -6.56 -10.64 -13.74
CA ASP A 112 -7.70 -11.05 -12.90
C ASP A 112 -8.23 -9.85 -12.09
N GLU A 113 -9.24 -10.06 -11.23
CA GLU A 113 -9.67 -9.09 -10.23
C GLU A 113 -8.58 -8.80 -9.19
N PHE A 114 -8.60 -7.61 -8.60
CA PHE A 114 -7.72 -7.31 -7.47
C PHE A 114 -8.12 -8.14 -6.26
N LYS A 115 -7.12 -8.72 -5.59
CA LYS A 115 -7.32 -9.55 -4.40
C LYS A 115 -7.14 -8.71 -3.15
N HIS A 116 -7.96 -9.00 -2.15
CA HIS A 116 -7.77 -8.43 -0.83
C HIS A 116 -6.41 -8.80 -0.26
N ILE A 117 -5.82 -7.84 0.45
CA ILE A 117 -4.54 -7.95 1.13
C ILE A 117 -4.82 -8.25 2.60
N TYR A 118 -3.94 -9.02 3.20
CA TYR A 118 -3.97 -9.27 4.63
C TYR A 118 -2.60 -8.95 5.23
N LEU A 119 -2.58 -7.92 6.06
CA LEU A 119 -1.40 -7.51 6.82
C LEU A 119 -1.39 -8.19 8.19
N GLU A 120 -0.23 -8.64 8.61
CA GLU A 120 -0.05 -9.37 9.86
C GLU A 120 0.23 -8.39 11.00
N ILE A 121 -0.84 -7.98 11.70
CA ILE A 121 -0.73 -7.04 12.82
C ILE A 121 0.04 -7.71 13.96
N PRO A 122 1.21 -7.17 14.35
CA PRO A 122 2.02 -7.78 15.39
C PRO A 122 1.33 -7.70 16.75
N LYS A 123 1.28 -8.84 17.47
CA LYS A 123 0.65 -8.90 18.80
C LYS A 123 1.52 -8.37 19.95
N GLN A 124 2.82 -8.15 19.70
CA GLN A 124 3.81 -7.69 20.69
C GLN A 124 4.88 -6.87 19.97
N LEU A 125 5.34 -5.75 20.54
CA LEU A 125 6.38 -4.87 19.97
C LEU A 125 7.81 -5.26 20.36
N GLU A 126 8.13 -6.55 20.41
CA GLU A 126 9.52 -6.94 20.67
C GLU A 126 10.31 -6.91 19.36
N LEU A 127 11.23 -5.94 19.22
CA LEU A 127 12.06 -5.82 18.02
C LEU A 127 13.10 -6.95 17.98
N ASN A 128 12.69 -8.08 17.43
CA ASN A 128 13.53 -9.23 17.11
C ASN A 128 13.50 -9.51 15.60
N GLU A 129 14.25 -10.53 15.16
CA GLU A 129 14.34 -10.89 13.76
C GLU A 129 12.98 -11.26 13.15
N THR A 130 12.20 -12.11 13.84
CA THR A 130 10.83 -12.48 13.42
C THR A 130 9.95 -11.25 13.24
N TYR A 131 10.06 -10.27 14.13
CA TYR A 131 9.29 -9.04 14.07
C TYR A 131 9.66 -8.19 12.86
N ILE A 132 10.96 -8.01 12.59
CA ILE A 132 11.45 -7.30 11.40
C ILE A 132 10.98 -7.99 10.11
N GLU A 133 10.99 -9.32 10.09
CA GLU A 133 10.51 -10.11 8.96
C GLU A 133 9.02 -9.87 8.68
N ILE A 134 8.18 -9.81 9.71
CA ILE A 134 6.74 -9.52 9.57
C ILE A 134 6.52 -8.13 8.94
N PHE A 135 7.19 -7.10 9.48
CA PHE A 135 7.08 -5.75 8.93
C PHE A 135 7.50 -5.67 7.47
N ASN A 136 8.64 -6.27 7.14
CA ASN A 136 9.14 -6.28 5.77
C ASN A 136 8.22 -7.05 4.82
N LYS A 137 7.65 -8.17 5.27
CA LYS A 137 6.67 -8.95 4.50
C LYS A 137 5.42 -8.13 4.21
N ASP A 138 4.89 -7.44 5.21
CA ASP A 138 3.72 -6.59 5.06
C ASP A 138 4.01 -5.40 4.14
N TRP A 139 5.14 -4.71 4.33
CA TRP A 139 5.54 -3.63 3.43
C TRP A 139 5.78 -4.11 2.01
N GLN A 140 6.29 -5.32 1.82
CA GLN A 140 6.44 -5.92 0.51
C GLN A 140 5.08 -6.20 -0.16
N ALA A 141 4.09 -6.68 0.60
CA ALA A 141 2.74 -6.88 0.08
C ALA A 141 2.08 -5.54 -0.33
N VAL A 142 2.31 -4.48 0.44
CA VAL A 142 1.87 -3.12 0.10
C VAL A 142 2.56 -2.60 -1.16
N ASP A 143 3.87 -2.80 -1.29
CA ASP A 143 4.64 -2.43 -2.48
C ASP A 143 4.12 -3.16 -3.72
N ASP A 144 3.81 -4.45 -3.60
CA ASP A 144 3.30 -5.26 -4.72
C ASP A 144 1.95 -4.77 -5.19
N PHE A 145 1.05 -4.51 -4.25
CA PHE A 145 -0.24 -3.91 -4.57
C PHE A 145 -0.10 -2.55 -5.27
N ILE A 146 0.75 -1.64 -4.79
CA ILE A 146 0.96 -0.35 -5.47
C ILE A 146 1.47 -0.55 -6.90
N ASN A 147 2.39 -1.49 -7.13
CA ASN A 147 2.89 -1.77 -8.48
C ASN A 147 1.79 -2.33 -9.40
N GLU A 148 0.93 -3.21 -8.88
CA GLU A 148 -0.24 -3.72 -9.61
C GLU A 148 -1.22 -2.58 -9.95
N LEU A 149 -1.50 -1.71 -8.98
CA LEU A 149 -2.32 -0.52 -9.16
C LEU A 149 -1.77 0.40 -10.25
N ASP A 150 -0.51 0.81 -10.13
CA ASP A 150 0.10 1.75 -11.08
C ASP A 150 0.13 1.16 -12.49
N THR A 151 0.34 -0.15 -12.63
CA THR A 151 0.26 -0.85 -13.91
C THR A 151 -1.14 -0.79 -14.51
N SER A 152 -2.17 -1.11 -13.73
CA SER A 152 -3.56 -1.11 -14.20
C SER A 152 -4.09 0.29 -14.47
N LEU A 153 -3.67 1.28 -13.68
CA LEU A 153 -4.12 2.66 -13.80
C LEU A 153 -3.29 3.47 -14.81
N PHE A 154 -2.18 2.94 -15.32
CA PHE A 154 -1.32 3.61 -16.30
C PHE A 154 -2.09 4.08 -17.53
N ILE A 155 -2.93 3.20 -18.11
CA ILE A 155 -3.72 3.50 -19.31
C ILE A 155 -4.67 4.69 -19.06
N TYR A 156 -5.26 4.77 -17.87
CA TYR A 156 -6.18 5.86 -17.51
C TYR A 156 -5.47 7.18 -17.16
N LYS A 157 -4.17 7.13 -16.81
CA LYS A 157 -3.34 8.32 -16.62
C LYS A 157 -2.90 8.94 -17.95
N GLU A 158 -2.75 8.16 -19.03
CA GLU A 158 -2.32 8.66 -20.35
C GLU A 158 -3.46 9.15 -21.26
N GLU A 159 -4.72 8.81 -20.97
CA GLU A 159 -5.90 9.27 -21.75
C GLU A 159 -6.41 10.68 -21.35
N LYS A 160 -5.70 11.41 -20.49
CA LYS A 160 -5.97 12.82 -20.13
C LYS A 160 -4.81 13.73 -20.54
#